data_AF-A0A2E8NBW9-F1
#
_entry.id   AF-A0A2E8NBW9-F1
#
_cell.length_a   1.000
_cell.length_b   1.000
_cell.length_c   1.000
_cell.angle_alpha   90.00
_cell.angle_beta   90.00
_cell.angle_gamma   90.00
#
_symmetry.space_group_name_H-M   'P 1'
#
loop_
_entity.id
_entity.type
_entity.pdbx_description
1 polymer ?
#
loop_
_entity_poly.entity_id
_entity_poly.type
_entity_poly.pdbx_seq_one_letter_code
_entity_poly.pdbx_strand_id
1 'polypeptide(L)'
;MVAEGGTSVAGTDRPWPLFPDGKGTVPTADGGWLLACNHEVFDFQSSLIPRGGASTVAFGAEGRITGSWPILEGSHSNSRGAMTPWGTWLSCQEAHGSGERVGGDGAGLVWECDPSGERPAVPRPALGVRTHGSVAVDPADGRCYLTEAHRDGRLYRFTPAHGGLTADSLAAGTLEAMVVGPDGGVSWQPVADPTGTVAPTRVQAAAATVTPMGGGVAVHDGTLWFTTGLDDRVHAVDLGAGRHRVVWDGTRRRRPLAGIGDLAVAPSGDVFVVEDRGDMEVVLLGPAADGGAGTAAWPFCRLVGDGHRLSAVTGPCFDPSGSRMYVSSLRGRGEALVRDVVPELDWGDGAEGRHVGVTYEVTGPFRMPEAATGGNGSTVPATTTS
;
A
#
# COMPACT_ATOMS: atom_id res chain seq x y z
N MET A 1 -2.34 1.37 19.92
CA MET A 1 -2.83 2.44 19.03
C MET A 1 -1.69 3.42 18.81
N VAL A 2 -1.47 3.86 17.57
CA VAL A 2 -0.40 4.79 17.19
C VAL A 2 -0.94 6.22 17.07
N ALA A 3 -2.02 6.39 16.32
CA ALA A 3 -2.64 7.69 16.05
C ALA A 3 -4.14 7.50 15.75
N GLU A 4 -4.92 8.53 16.01
CA GLU A 4 -6.37 8.58 15.83
C GLU A 4 -6.76 9.95 15.26
N GLY A 5 -7.60 9.96 14.22
CA GLY A 5 -8.01 11.20 13.55
C GLY A 5 -8.59 12.24 14.51
N GLY A 6 -8.13 13.48 14.40
CA GLY A 6 -8.54 14.61 15.24
C GLY A 6 -7.86 14.67 16.63
N THR A 7 -7.20 13.60 17.06
CA THR A 7 -6.46 13.56 18.33
C THR A 7 -4.98 13.85 18.07
N SER A 8 -4.33 14.58 18.98
CA SER A 8 -2.88 14.83 18.90
C SER A 8 -2.09 13.54 18.98
N VAL A 9 -1.13 13.37 18.07
CA VAL A 9 -0.20 12.23 18.13
C VAL A 9 0.62 12.31 19.41
N ALA A 10 0.76 11.18 20.11
CA ALA A 10 1.36 11.14 21.44
C ALA A 10 2.74 11.83 21.49
N GLY A 11 2.92 12.73 22.46
CA GLY A 11 4.14 13.51 22.62
C GLY A 11 4.29 14.70 21.66
N THR A 12 3.24 15.05 20.91
CA THR A 12 3.23 16.16 19.95
C THR A 12 1.94 16.99 20.09
N ASP A 13 1.95 18.21 19.54
CA ASP A 13 0.76 19.06 19.42
C ASP A 13 0.04 18.91 18.06
N ARG A 14 0.40 17.87 17.27
CA ARG A 14 -0.11 17.68 15.91
C ARG A 14 -1.33 16.76 15.92
N PRO A 15 -2.55 17.27 15.61
CA PRO A 15 -3.70 16.41 15.38
C PRO A 15 -3.45 15.49 14.18
N TRP A 16 -3.84 14.23 14.30
CA TRP A 16 -3.78 13.29 13.19
C TRP A 16 -4.90 13.59 12.18
N PRO A 17 -4.64 13.61 10.86
CA PRO A 17 -5.71 13.80 9.89
C PRO A 17 -6.69 12.61 9.83
N LEU A 18 -7.80 12.82 9.13
CA LEU A 18 -8.84 11.81 8.94
C LEU A 18 -8.41 10.73 7.93
N PHE A 19 -8.99 9.55 8.10
CA PHE A 19 -8.97 8.45 7.12
C PHE A 19 -7.56 7.95 6.76
N PRO A 20 -6.78 7.45 7.74
CA PRO A 20 -5.45 6.91 7.48
C PRO A 20 -5.51 5.66 6.60
N ASP A 21 -4.75 5.67 5.51
CA ASP A 21 -4.74 4.61 4.50
C ASP A 21 -3.32 4.05 4.28
N GLY A 22 -2.82 4.01 3.05
CA GLY A 22 -1.52 3.46 2.68
C GLY A 22 -0.38 4.01 3.51
N LYS A 23 0.55 3.13 3.86
CA LYS A 23 1.68 3.48 4.72
C LYS A 23 2.91 2.66 4.40
N GLY A 24 4.05 3.18 4.83
CA GLY A 24 5.35 2.53 4.68
C GLY A 24 6.35 3.12 5.65
N THR A 25 7.46 2.42 5.88
CA THR A 25 8.49 2.89 6.80
C THR A 25 9.85 3.03 6.14
N VAL A 26 10.62 4.03 6.55
CA VAL A 26 12.03 4.20 6.20
C VAL A 26 12.87 4.28 7.49
N PRO A 27 14.00 3.56 7.60
CA PRO A 27 14.85 3.62 8.77
C PRO A 27 15.57 4.98 8.90
N THR A 28 15.88 5.38 10.14
CA THR A 28 16.69 6.56 10.44
C THR A 28 18.05 6.15 11.00
N ALA A 29 19.04 7.04 10.87
CA ALA A 29 20.44 6.74 11.24
C ALA A 29 20.65 6.47 12.74
N ASP A 30 19.75 6.94 13.60
CA ASP A 30 19.74 6.72 15.05
C ASP A 30 19.07 5.40 15.48
N GLY A 31 18.73 4.54 14.52
CA GLY A 31 18.08 3.25 14.75
C GLY A 31 16.56 3.32 14.89
N GLY A 32 15.97 4.51 14.77
CA GLY A 32 14.53 4.71 14.65
C GLY A 32 14.00 4.47 13.23
N TRP A 33 12.78 4.91 12.99
CA TRP A 33 12.16 4.91 11.66
C TRP A 33 11.07 5.97 11.53
N LEU A 34 10.79 6.35 10.29
CA LEU A 34 9.68 7.23 9.92
C LEU A 34 8.57 6.39 9.29
N LEU A 35 7.35 6.49 9.81
CA LEU A 35 6.14 5.91 9.23
C LEU A 35 5.41 6.98 8.43
N ALA A 36 5.48 6.93 7.11
CA ALA A 36 4.62 7.75 6.25
C ALA A 36 3.23 7.10 6.15
N CYS A 37 2.19 7.91 6.21
CA CYS A 37 0.79 7.48 6.13
C CYS A 37 -0.01 8.47 5.28
N ASN A 38 -0.74 7.94 4.31
CA ASN A 38 -1.71 8.67 3.52
C ASN A 38 -3.01 8.92 4.28
N HIS A 39 -3.77 9.91 3.82
CA HIS A 39 -5.08 10.30 4.33
C HIS A 39 -6.09 10.40 3.17
N GLU A 40 -7.05 9.48 3.15
CA GLU A 40 -7.94 9.24 2.01
C GLU A 40 -9.23 10.08 2.10
N VAL A 41 -9.07 11.39 2.23
CA VAL A 41 -10.20 12.31 2.10
C VAL A 41 -10.38 12.67 0.62
N PHE A 42 -11.49 12.25 0.03
CA PHE A 42 -11.82 12.61 -1.35
C PHE A 42 -12.35 14.04 -1.42
N ASP A 43 -11.96 14.77 -2.46
CA ASP A 43 -12.37 16.16 -2.70
C ASP A 43 -13.89 16.30 -2.82
N PHE A 44 -14.58 15.34 -3.43
CA PHE A 44 -16.05 15.34 -3.52
C PHE A 44 -16.73 15.23 -2.14
N GLN A 45 -16.05 14.75 -1.11
CA GLN A 45 -16.57 14.70 0.26
C GLN A 45 -16.42 16.06 0.95
N SER A 46 -15.47 16.88 0.52
CA SER A 46 -15.07 18.15 1.16
C SER A 46 -15.35 19.37 0.29
N SER A 47 -16.48 19.39 -0.42
CA SER A 47 -16.88 20.53 -1.27
C SER A 47 -15.81 20.93 -2.30
N LEU A 48 -15.14 19.92 -2.88
CA LEU A 48 -14.03 20.04 -3.83
C LEU A 48 -12.77 20.70 -3.27
N ILE A 49 -12.66 20.84 -1.95
CA ILE A 49 -11.45 21.32 -1.29
C ILE A 49 -10.53 20.11 -1.05
N PRO A 50 -9.27 20.11 -1.52
CA PRO A 50 -8.37 18.98 -1.32
C PRO A 50 -7.91 18.91 0.15
N ARG A 51 -8.55 17.99 0.90
CA ARG A 51 -8.33 17.75 2.34
C ARG A 51 -7.56 16.46 2.64
N GLY A 52 -7.19 15.70 1.61
CA GLY A 52 -6.32 14.54 1.73
C GLY A 52 -4.85 14.92 1.82
N GLY A 53 -3.98 13.92 1.82
CA GLY A 53 -2.54 14.14 1.83
C GLY A 53 -1.78 12.99 2.46
N ALA A 54 -0.64 13.30 3.06
CA ALA A 54 0.16 12.34 3.80
C ALA A 54 0.88 13.01 4.98
N SER A 55 1.14 12.24 6.03
CA SER A 55 1.87 12.68 7.23
C SER A 55 2.83 11.60 7.71
N THR A 56 3.85 12.01 8.46
CA THR A 56 4.82 11.11 9.08
C THR A 56 4.57 11.04 10.58
N VAL A 57 4.72 9.84 11.16
CA VAL A 57 5.01 9.63 12.58
C VAL A 57 6.45 9.12 12.70
N ALA A 58 7.26 9.79 13.51
CA ALA A 58 8.63 9.39 13.77
C ALA A 58 8.69 8.53 15.03
N PHE A 59 9.50 7.48 14.98
CA PHE A 59 9.75 6.56 16.08
C PHE A 59 11.25 6.53 16.39
N GLY A 60 11.60 6.52 17.67
CA GLY A 60 12.95 6.17 18.12
C GLY A 60 13.18 4.65 18.09
N ALA A 61 14.41 4.22 18.35
CA ALA A 61 14.83 2.82 18.24
C ALA A 61 13.99 1.82 19.07
N GLU A 62 13.42 2.25 20.21
CA GLU A 62 12.56 1.38 21.03
C GLU A 62 11.07 1.43 20.63
N GLY A 63 10.72 2.12 19.54
CA GLY A 63 9.35 2.29 19.07
C GLY A 63 8.55 3.35 19.83
N ARG A 64 9.20 4.26 20.57
CA ARG A 64 8.53 5.43 21.13
C ARG A 64 8.35 6.49 20.05
N ILE A 65 7.18 7.11 19.99
CA ILE A 65 6.93 8.25 19.10
C ILE A 65 7.81 9.42 19.52
N THR A 66 8.52 10.02 18.55
CA THR A 66 9.43 11.16 18.74
C THR A 66 9.00 12.41 17.98
N GLY A 67 8.03 12.29 17.07
CA GLY A 67 7.50 13.43 16.33
C GLY A 67 6.40 13.08 15.33
N SER A 68 5.74 14.10 14.81
CA SER A 68 4.72 13.99 13.75
C SER A 68 4.63 15.28 12.94
N TRP A 69 4.54 15.19 11.62
CA TRP A 69 4.50 16.34 10.70
C TRP A 69 3.85 15.97 9.35
N PRO A 70 3.37 16.95 8.56
CA PRO A 70 2.85 16.67 7.23
C PRO A 70 3.99 16.47 6.23
N ILE A 71 3.75 15.66 5.21
CA ILE A 71 4.67 15.48 4.06
C ILE A 71 3.99 15.73 2.72
N LEU A 72 2.65 15.79 2.70
CA LEU A 72 1.85 16.20 1.55
C LEU A 72 0.56 16.84 2.06
N GLU A 73 0.30 18.08 1.63
CA GLU A 73 -0.90 18.86 1.96
C GLU A 73 -1.52 19.40 0.68
N GLY A 74 -2.83 19.73 0.73
CA GLY A 74 -3.54 20.20 -0.45
C GLY A 74 -3.71 19.13 -1.54
N SER A 75 -3.71 17.85 -1.16
CA SER A 75 -3.98 16.71 -2.02
C SER A 75 -5.37 16.12 -1.72
N HIS A 76 -5.74 15.05 -2.41
CA HIS A 76 -7.02 14.39 -2.20
C HIS A 76 -6.92 12.91 -2.58
N SER A 77 -7.80 12.10 -1.99
CA SER A 77 -7.94 10.67 -2.31
C SER A 77 -6.62 9.89 -2.24
N ASN A 78 -5.72 10.31 -1.34
CA ASN A 78 -4.44 9.64 -1.14
C ASN A 78 -4.73 8.31 -0.48
N SER A 79 -4.65 7.23 -1.26
CA SER A 79 -5.04 5.89 -0.85
C SER A 79 -3.79 5.10 -0.49
N ARG A 80 -3.25 4.28 -1.41
CA ARG A 80 -2.05 3.46 -1.17
C ARG A 80 -0.76 4.15 -1.60
N GLY A 81 0.36 3.44 -1.48
CA GLY A 81 1.68 3.96 -1.80
C GLY A 81 2.80 2.99 -1.48
N ALA A 82 4.03 3.41 -1.72
CA ALA A 82 5.21 2.65 -1.33
C ALA A 82 6.40 3.55 -0.98
N MET A 83 7.27 3.02 -0.12
CA MET A 83 8.60 3.60 0.07
C MET A 83 9.48 3.26 -1.12
N THR A 84 10.23 4.26 -1.59
CA THR A 84 11.25 4.07 -2.62
C THR A 84 12.54 3.54 -1.98
N PRO A 85 13.39 2.84 -2.75
CA PRO A 85 14.72 2.42 -2.30
C PRO A 85 15.64 3.56 -1.85
N TRP A 86 15.33 4.80 -2.27
CA TRP A 86 16.06 6.01 -1.89
C TRP A 86 15.41 6.82 -0.77
N GLY A 87 14.43 6.22 -0.06
CA GLY A 87 13.92 6.76 1.19
C GLY A 87 12.85 7.84 1.05
N THR A 88 12.18 7.93 -0.10
CA THR A 88 10.99 8.79 -0.30
C THR A 88 9.69 7.98 -0.24
N TRP A 89 8.57 8.63 0.03
CA TRP A 89 7.23 8.03 0.01
C TRP A 89 6.49 8.38 -1.27
N LEU A 90 6.00 7.37 -2.01
CA LEU A 90 5.11 7.57 -3.15
C LEU A 90 3.65 7.47 -2.69
N SER A 91 2.92 8.58 -2.69
CA SER A 91 1.50 8.66 -2.36
C SER A 91 0.64 8.61 -3.63
N CYS A 92 -0.26 7.64 -3.74
CA CYS A 92 -1.15 7.48 -4.90
C CYS A 92 -2.51 8.14 -4.68
N GLN A 93 -2.94 8.97 -5.63
CA GLN A 93 -4.32 9.46 -5.66
C GLN A 93 -5.23 8.49 -6.42
N GLU A 94 -6.26 7.97 -5.75
CA GLU A 94 -7.27 7.10 -6.38
C GLU A 94 -8.24 7.91 -7.25
N ALA A 95 -8.48 9.19 -6.95
CA ALA A 95 -9.09 10.22 -7.83
C ALA A 95 -10.12 9.72 -8.86
N HIS A 96 -11.19 9.08 -8.39
CA HIS A 96 -12.39 8.81 -9.18
C HIS A 96 -12.93 10.16 -9.69
N GLY A 97 -12.82 10.42 -11.00
CA GLY A 97 -12.96 11.77 -11.56
C GLY A 97 -14.14 12.57 -11.00
N SER A 98 -13.87 13.78 -10.50
CA SER A 98 -14.87 14.78 -10.11
C SER A 98 -15.02 15.85 -11.23
N GLY A 99 -16.22 16.40 -11.42
CA GLY A 99 -16.50 17.47 -12.40
C GLY A 99 -16.66 17.01 -13.86
N GLU A 100 -16.59 17.90 -14.85
CA GLU A 100 -16.79 17.62 -16.31
C GLU A 100 -15.89 16.50 -16.89
N ARG A 101 -14.98 15.93 -16.09
CA ARG A 101 -14.12 14.78 -16.37
C ARG A 101 -14.68 13.44 -15.86
N VAL A 102 -16.01 13.31 -15.74
CA VAL A 102 -16.68 12.01 -15.45
C VAL A 102 -16.45 10.95 -16.55
N GLY A 103 -15.75 11.29 -17.64
CA GLY A 103 -15.10 10.35 -18.56
C GLY A 103 -13.59 10.61 -18.62
N GLY A 104 -12.76 9.59 -18.39
CA GLY A 104 -11.30 9.69 -18.43
C GLY A 104 -10.60 8.55 -17.68
N ASP A 105 -9.26 8.55 -17.67
CA ASP A 105 -8.46 7.58 -16.90
C ASP A 105 -8.53 7.80 -15.38
N GLY A 106 -9.18 8.89 -14.94
CA GLY A 106 -9.01 9.52 -13.62
C GLY A 106 -8.11 10.76 -13.73
N ALA A 107 -7.99 11.53 -12.65
CA ALA A 107 -7.13 12.72 -12.59
C ALA A 107 -6.05 12.63 -11.50
N GLY A 108 -5.81 11.44 -10.97
CA GLY A 108 -4.91 11.21 -9.85
C GLY A 108 -3.45 11.19 -10.28
N LEU A 109 -2.61 11.75 -9.43
CA LEU A 109 -1.16 11.72 -9.55
C LEU A 109 -0.56 10.75 -8.54
N VAL A 110 0.66 10.29 -8.82
CA VAL A 110 1.57 9.80 -7.78
C VAL A 110 2.41 10.98 -7.32
N TRP A 111 2.43 11.23 -6.01
CA TRP A 111 3.22 12.27 -5.36
C TRP A 111 4.42 11.64 -4.66
N GLU A 112 5.62 12.11 -4.96
CA GLU A 112 6.81 11.75 -4.20
C GLU A 112 7.01 12.73 -3.05
N CYS A 113 7.00 12.21 -1.83
CA CYS A 113 7.05 12.97 -0.58
C CYS A 113 8.33 12.63 0.18
N ASP A 114 8.92 13.61 0.84
CA ASP A 114 10.06 13.42 1.74
C ASP A 114 9.57 13.05 3.14
N PRO A 115 9.81 11.83 3.66
CA PRO A 115 9.28 11.42 4.95
C PRO A 115 9.78 12.29 6.11
N SER A 116 10.95 12.93 6.00
CA SER A 116 11.44 13.89 7.01
C SER A 116 10.70 15.23 7.02
N GLY A 117 9.90 15.53 5.99
CA GLY A 117 9.18 16.80 5.85
C GLY A 117 10.06 18.00 5.47
N GLU A 118 11.34 17.78 5.14
CA GLU A 118 12.27 18.86 4.82
C GLU A 118 12.13 19.38 3.39
N ARG A 119 11.74 18.50 2.45
CA ARG A 119 11.51 18.85 1.05
C ARG A 119 10.03 18.79 0.68
N PRO A 120 9.54 19.71 -0.16
CA PRO A 120 8.15 19.69 -0.61
C PRO A 120 7.87 18.47 -1.49
N ALA A 121 6.63 17.98 -1.46
CA ALA A 121 6.19 16.90 -2.32
C ALA A 121 6.23 17.29 -3.81
N VAL A 122 6.56 16.32 -4.67
CA VAL A 122 6.72 16.52 -6.12
C VAL A 122 5.78 15.57 -6.88
N PRO A 123 4.92 16.06 -7.78
CA PRO A 123 4.07 15.18 -8.57
C PRO A 123 4.89 14.47 -9.66
N ARG A 124 4.56 13.19 -9.91
CA ARG A 124 5.26 12.32 -10.87
C ARG A 124 4.33 11.88 -12.02
N PRO A 125 3.96 12.80 -12.94
CA PRO A 125 3.04 12.49 -14.04
C PRO A 125 3.58 11.46 -15.04
N ALA A 126 4.90 11.21 -15.08
CA ALA A 126 5.50 10.16 -15.89
C ALA A 126 5.06 8.74 -15.46
N LEU A 127 4.70 8.57 -14.18
CA LEU A 127 4.06 7.34 -13.66
C LEU A 127 2.60 7.20 -14.11
N GLY A 128 2.05 8.27 -14.66
CA GLY A 128 0.72 8.34 -15.23
C GLY A 128 -0.27 9.20 -14.44
N VAL A 129 -1.34 9.62 -15.12
CA VAL A 129 -2.44 10.40 -14.53
C VAL A 129 -3.72 9.59 -14.63
N ARG A 130 -4.17 8.99 -13.53
CA ARG A 130 -5.30 8.05 -13.49
C ARG A 130 -5.85 7.80 -12.10
N THR A 131 -6.82 6.91 -11.98
CA THR A 131 -7.23 6.32 -10.70
C THR A 131 -6.19 5.30 -10.23
N HIS A 132 -5.18 5.75 -9.48
CA HIS A 132 -4.11 4.88 -9.02
C HIS A 132 -4.61 3.99 -7.88
N GLY A 133 -4.42 2.68 -8.02
CA GLY A 133 -4.68 1.71 -6.94
C GLY A 133 -3.56 1.74 -5.92
N SER A 134 -2.34 1.45 -6.36
CA SER A 134 -1.10 1.46 -5.57
C SER A 134 0.13 1.50 -6.49
N VAL A 135 1.31 1.63 -5.90
CA VAL A 135 2.61 1.56 -6.57
C VAL A 135 3.57 0.71 -5.75
N ALA A 136 4.44 -0.05 -6.41
CA ALA A 136 5.62 -0.67 -5.82
C ALA A 136 6.85 -0.27 -6.63
N VAL A 137 8.01 -0.18 -5.99
CA VAL A 137 9.29 0.08 -6.65
C VAL A 137 10.20 -1.12 -6.44
N ASP A 138 10.70 -1.69 -7.54
CA ASP A 138 11.69 -2.76 -7.46
C ASP A 138 13.05 -2.18 -7.04
N PRO A 139 13.60 -2.60 -5.88
CA PRO A 139 14.90 -2.12 -5.43
C PRO A 139 16.08 -2.56 -6.31
N ALA A 140 15.90 -3.58 -7.16
CA ALA A 140 16.97 -4.07 -8.02
C ALA A 140 17.28 -3.12 -9.19
N ASP A 141 16.25 -2.48 -9.75
CA ASP A 141 16.40 -1.71 -11.00
C ASP A 141 15.59 -0.41 -11.06
N GLY A 142 14.78 -0.10 -10.05
CA GLY A 142 13.98 1.13 -9.97
C GLY A 142 12.71 1.10 -10.81
N ARG A 143 12.34 -0.03 -11.41
CA ARG A 143 11.05 -0.16 -12.11
C ARG A 143 9.92 0.00 -11.11
N CYS A 144 8.91 0.76 -11.51
CA CYS A 144 7.71 0.93 -10.72
C CYS A 144 6.59 0.08 -11.30
N TYR A 145 5.83 -0.59 -10.44
CA TYR A 145 4.65 -1.37 -10.82
C TYR A 145 3.42 -0.73 -10.23
N LEU A 146 2.43 -0.42 -11.06
CA LEU A 146 1.26 0.37 -10.65
C LEU A 146 -0.03 -0.37 -10.97
N THR A 147 -0.91 -0.46 -10.00
CA THR A 147 -2.28 -0.96 -10.20
C THR A 147 -3.23 0.21 -10.47
N GLU A 148 -4.33 -0.08 -11.15
CA GLU A 148 -5.39 0.90 -11.41
C GLU A 148 -6.68 0.48 -10.70
N ALA A 149 -7.22 1.38 -9.87
CA ALA A 149 -8.44 1.17 -9.10
C ALA A 149 -9.71 1.39 -9.96
N HIS A 150 -9.77 0.71 -11.10
CA HIS A 150 -10.89 0.77 -12.04
C HIS A 150 -11.39 -0.64 -12.36
N ARG A 151 -12.70 -0.80 -12.60
CA ARG A 151 -13.30 -2.09 -12.97
C ARG A 151 -12.66 -2.75 -14.20
N ASP A 152 -12.18 -1.91 -15.12
CA ASP A 152 -11.48 -2.29 -16.35
C ASP A 152 -10.00 -1.92 -16.24
N GLY A 153 -9.42 -1.97 -15.03
CA GLY A 153 -8.06 -1.53 -14.76
C GLY A 153 -6.99 -2.40 -15.43
N ARG A 154 -5.74 -1.92 -15.43
CA ARG A 154 -4.55 -2.69 -15.81
C ARG A 154 -3.49 -2.65 -14.70
N LEU A 155 -2.54 -3.59 -14.80
CA LEU A 155 -1.25 -3.49 -14.12
C LEU A 155 -0.24 -2.86 -15.07
N TYR A 156 0.46 -1.84 -14.61
CA TYR A 156 1.44 -1.09 -15.39
C TYR A 156 2.85 -1.28 -14.86
N ARG A 157 3.83 -1.15 -15.75
CA ARG A 157 5.25 -1.03 -15.44
C ARG A 157 5.76 0.30 -15.97
N PHE A 158 6.40 1.06 -15.12
CA PHE A 158 7.20 2.21 -15.50
C PHE A 158 8.68 1.85 -15.41
N THR A 159 9.41 2.06 -16.50
CA THR A 159 10.88 1.93 -16.54
C THR A 159 11.50 3.33 -16.64
N PRO A 160 12.29 3.77 -15.65
CA PRO A 160 13.04 5.04 -15.71
C PRO A 160 13.85 5.19 -17.00
N ALA A 161 13.86 6.40 -17.58
CA ALA A 161 14.66 6.70 -18.78
C ALA A 161 16.16 6.75 -18.47
N HIS A 162 16.51 7.03 -17.23
CA HIS A 162 17.88 7.10 -16.73
C HIS A 162 18.05 6.11 -15.60
N GLY A 163 19.18 5.40 -15.60
CA GLY A 163 19.53 4.53 -14.48
C GLY A 163 19.82 5.33 -13.22
N GLY A 164 19.69 4.68 -12.07
CA GLY A 164 19.85 5.28 -10.75
C GLY A 164 18.61 5.06 -9.89
N LEU A 165 18.81 4.98 -8.58
CA LEU A 165 17.76 4.89 -7.58
C LEU A 165 17.71 6.23 -6.85
N THR A 166 17.15 7.25 -7.50
CA THR A 166 17.00 8.60 -6.94
C THR A 166 15.65 9.19 -7.32
N ALA A 167 15.28 10.32 -6.70
CA ALA A 167 14.04 11.04 -7.03
C ALA A 167 13.96 11.46 -8.51
N ASP A 168 15.10 11.74 -9.15
CA ASP A 168 15.15 12.14 -10.56
C ASP A 168 14.81 10.98 -11.51
N SER A 169 14.96 9.73 -11.06
CA SER A 169 14.61 8.53 -11.83
C SER A 169 13.13 8.48 -12.22
N LEU A 170 12.25 9.18 -11.48
CA LEU A 170 10.82 9.20 -11.74
C LEU A 170 10.37 10.38 -12.64
N ALA A 171 11.30 11.21 -13.11
CA ALA A 171 10.96 12.38 -13.93
C ALA A 171 10.56 12.02 -15.37
N ALA A 172 11.14 10.96 -15.93
CA ALA A 172 10.87 10.51 -17.30
C ALA A 172 11.14 9.01 -17.44
N GLY A 173 10.41 8.34 -18.33
CA GLY A 173 10.53 6.91 -18.55
C GLY A 173 9.50 6.37 -19.53
N THR A 174 9.48 5.06 -19.69
CA THR A 174 8.49 4.35 -20.52
C THR A 174 7.46 3.69 -19.62
N LEU A 175 6.18 3.91 -19.94
CA LEU A 175 5.08 3.22 -19.30
C LEU A 175 4.55 2.12 -20.23
N GLU A 176 4.33 0.94 -19.66
CA GLU A 176 3.76 -0.22 -20.35
C GLU A 176 2.69 -0.88 -19.48
N ALA A 177 1.76 -1.60 -20.10
CA ALA A 177 0.74 -2.38 -19.41
C ALA A 177 0.98 -3.89 -19.59
N MET A 178 0.72 -4.66 -18.54
CA MET A 178 0.98 -6.10 -18.51
C MET A 178 0.04 -6.86 -19.44
N VAL A 179 0.60 -7.77 -20.24
CA VAL A 179 -0.14 -8.77 -21.03
C VAL A 179 0.24 -10.16 -20.51
N VAL A 180 -0.75 -10.95 -20.13
CA VAL A 180 -0.60 -12.35 -19.72
C VAL A 180 -1.09 -13.26 -20.85
N GLY A 181 -0.19 -14.09 -21.38
CA GLY A 181 -0.48 -15.09 -22.40
C GLY A 181 -1.26 -16.29 -21.82
N PRO A 182 -1.87 -17.13 -22.68
CA PRO A 182 -2.64 -18.31 -22.24
C PRO A 182 -1.83 -19.32 -21.41
N ASP A 183 -0.52 -19.34 -21.60
CA ASP A 183 0.42 -20.20 -20.87
C ASP A 183 0.91 -19.56 -19.57
N GLY A 184 0.50 -18.34 -19.23
CA GLY A 184 0.97 -17.56 -18.08
C GLY A 184 2.23 -16.73 -18.35
N GLY A 185 2.73 -16.68 -19.59
CA GLY A 185 3.84 -15.81 -19.96
C GLY A 185 3.48 -14.33 -19.89
N VAL A 186 4.38 -13.50 -19.38
CA VAL A 186 4.18 -12.05 -19.24
C VAL A 186 4.93 -11.30 -20.33
N SER A 187 4.24 -10.39 -21.02
CA SER A 187 4.83 -9.36 -21.86
C SER A 187 4.25 -7.98 -21.52
N TRP A 188 4.80 -6.93 -22.11
CA TRP A 188 4.49 -5.54 -21.76
C TRP A 188 4.13 -4.76 -23.02
N GLN A 189 2.94 -4.15 -23.03
CA GLN A 189 2.44 -3.33 -24.12
C GLN A 189 2.74 -1.86 -23.84
N PRO A 190 3.46 -1.13 -24.72
CA PRO A 190 3.71 0.30 -24.54
C PRO A 190 2.43 1.14 -24.45
N VAL A 191 2.48 2.14 -23.59
CA VAL A 191 1.46 3.18 -23.47
C VAL A 191 2.05 4.50 -23.96
N ALA A 192 1.51 5.01 -25.08
CA ALA A 192 2.10 6.13 -25.80
C ALA A 192 2.02 7.45 -25.02
N ASP A 193 0.91 7.68 -24.33
CA ASP A 193 0.69 8.85 -23.49
C ASP A 193 0.33 8.41 -22.05
N PRO A 194 1.32 8.37 -21.13
CA PRO A 194 1.09 8.06 -19.71
C PRO A 194 0.10 9.00 -19.02
N THR A 195 -0.05 10.23 -19.52
CA THR A 195 -0.93 11.24 -18.93
C THR A 195 -2.39 11.10 -19.36
N GLY A 196 -2.67 10.23 -20.33
CA GLY A 196 -4.04 9.92 -20.76
C GLY A 196 -4.80 11.11 -21.34
N THR A 197 -4.10 12.10 -21.90
CA THR A 197 -4.70 13.35 -22.42
C THR A 197 -5.61 13.12 -23.60
N VAL A 198 -5.28 12.16 -24.46
CA VAL A 198 -6.07 11.82 -25.66
C VAL A 198 -7.07 10.71 -25.37
N ALA A 199 -6.61 9.65 -24.70
CA ALA A 199 -7.44 8.50 -24.35
C ALA A 199 -6.95 7.91 -23.02
N PRO A 200 -7.86 7.31 -22.22
CA PRO A 200 -7.47 6.58 -21.03
C PRO A 200 -6.36 5.58 -21.32
N THR A 201 -5.45 5.43 -20.38
CA THR A 201 -4.21 4.70 -20.54
C THR A 201 -4.50 3.20 -20.71
N ARG A 202 -5.57 2.70 -20.06
CA ARG A 202 -6.17 1.37 -20.28
C ARG A 202 -6.79 1.16 -21.67
N VAL A 203 -7.21 2.23 -22.35
CA VAL A 203 -7.74 2.18 -23.73
C VAL A 203 -6.59 2.17 -24.74
N GLN A 204 -5.52 2.94 -24.49
CA GLN A 204 -4.29 2.86 -25.28
C GLN A 204 -3.68 1.45 -25.23
N ALA A 205 -3.76 0.80 -24.06
CA ALA A 205 -3.33 -0.58 -23.85
C ALA A 205 -4.47 -1.61 -23.91
N ALA A 206 -5.33 -1.53 -24.94
CA ALA A 206 -6.52 -2.38 -25.02
C ALA A 206 -6.24 -3.90 -25.03
N ALA A 207 -5.06 -4.34 -25.44
CA ALA A 207 -4.68 -5.76 -25.45
C ALA A 207 -4.06 -6.24 -24.12
N ALA A 208 -3.76 -5.32 -23.20
CA ALA A 208 -3.28 -5.64 -21.86
C ALA A 208 -4.36 -6.35 -21.03
N THR A 209 -3.90 -7.20 -20.10
CA THR A 209 -4.76 -8.02 -19.25
C THR A 209 -5.54 -7.14 -18.28
N VAL A 210 -6.86 -7.34 -18.24
CA VAL A 210 -7.74 -6.66 -17.28
C VAL A 210 -7.43 -7.13 -15.86
N THR A 211 -7.17 -6.18 -14.97
CA THR A 211 -7.02 -6.40 -13.52
C THR A 211 -8.11 -5.61 -12.80
N PRO A 212 -9.26 -6.22 -12.51
CA PRO A 212 -10.46 -5.49 -12.12
C PRO A 212 -10.35 -4.96 -10.67
N MET A 213 -10.41 -3.64 -10.51
CA MET A 213 -10.16 -2.94 -9.24
C MET A 213 -8.82 -3.34 -8.64
N GLY A 214 -7.73 -3.01 -9.34
CA GLY A 214 -6.38 -3.28 -8.86
C GLY A 214 -6.11 -2.54 -7.55
N GLY A 215 -5.69 -3.28 -6.52
CA GLY A 215 -5.45 -2.76 -5.17
C GLY A 215 -3.97 -2.72 -4.82
N GLY A 216 -3.61 -3.22 -3.65
CA GLY A 216 -2.23 -3.34 -3.17
C GLY A 216 -1.29 -4.03 -4.16
N VAL A 217 -0.05 -3.55 -4.21
CA VAL A 217 1.04 -4.11 -5.01
C VAL A 217 2.35 -4.03 -4.23
N ALA A 218 3.18 -5.06 -4.30
CA ALA A 218 4.48 -5.11 -3.64
C ALA A 218 5.47 -5.92 -4.46
N VAL A 219 6.76 -5.58 -4.37
CA VAL A 219 7.86 -6.38 -4.92
C VAL A 219 8.68 -6.92 -3.77
N HIS A 220 8.94 -8.22 -3.77
CA HIS A 220 9.81 -8.88 -2.79
C HIS A 220 10.53 -10.06 -3.48
N ASP A 221 11.85 -10.11 -3.38
CA ASP A 221 12.71 -11.17 -3.92
C ASP A 221 12.37 -11.57 -5.37
N GLY A 222 12.26 -10.57 -6.26
CA GLY A 222 11.97 -10.77 -7.68
C GLY A 222 10.54 -11.22 -7.98
N THR A 223 9.66 -11.27 -6.99
CA THR A 223 8.23 -11.56 -7.14
C THR A 223 7.41 -10.29 -6.95
N LEU A 224 6.61 -9.95 -7.95
CA LEU A 224 5.59 -8.91 -7.88
C LEU A 224 4.26 -9.51 -7.43
N TRP A 225 3.73 -9.02 -6.33
CA TRP A 225 2.44 -9.39 -5.76
C TRP A 225 1.43 -8.29 -6.00
N PHE A 226 0.18 -8.62 -6.35
CA PHE A 226 -0.89 -7.62 -6.41
C PHE A 226 -2.28 -8.21 -6.15
N THR A 227 -3.22 -7.36 -5.75
CA THR A 227 -4.64 -7.73 -5.54
C THR A 227 -5.57 -7.19 -6.62
N THR A 228 -6.70 -7.88 -6.82
CA THR A 228 -7.86 -7.39 -7.58
C THR A 228 -9.13 -7.54 -6.76
N GLY A 229 -9.87 -6.44 -6.59
CA GLY A 229 -10.95 -6.33 -5.61
C GLY A 229 -12.34 -6.80 -6.09
N LEU A 230 -12.58 -6.97 -7.40
CA LEU A 230 -13.89 -7.46 -7.88
C LEU A 230 -14.00 -8.98 -7.89
N ASP A 231 -12.88 -9.69 -7.95
CA ASP A 231 -12.81 -11.16 -7.95
C ASP A 231 -12.06 -11.74 -6.74
N ASP A 232 -11.68 -10.88 -5.80
CA ASP A 232 -10.97 -11.23 -4.57
C ASP A 232 -9.72 -12.09 -4.84
N ARG A 233 -8.89 -11.69 -5.81
CA ARG A 233 -7.69 -12.44 -6.19
C ARG A 233 -6.39 -11.82 -5.72
N VAL A 234 -5.46 -12.70 -5.40
CA VAL A 234 -4.05 -12.35 -5.18
C VAL A 234 -3.24 -13.00 -6.29
N HIS A 235 -2.42 -12.20 -6.94
CA HIS A 235 -1.61 -12.60 -8.08
C HIS A 235 -0.12 -12.53 -7.70
N ALA A 236 0.68 -13.35 -8.37
CA ALA A 236 2.14 -13.25 -8.35
C ALA A 236 2.68 -13.24 -9.78
N VAL A 237 3.68 -12.41 -10.03
CA VAL A 237 4.51 -12.44 -11.23
C VAL A 237 5.96 -12.64 -10.82
N ASP A 238 6.55 -13.74 -11.27
CA ASP A 238 8.00 -13.91 -11.25
C ASP A 238 8.59 -12.99 -12.31
N LEU A 239 9.30 -11.94 -11.88
CA LEU A 239 9.82 -10.90 -12.75
C LEU A 239 11.01 -11.40 -13.59
N GLY A 240 11.79 -12.35 -13.06
CA GLY A 240 12.95 -12.93 -13.75
C GLY A 240 12.53 -13.94 -14.82
N ALA A 241 11.58 -14.80 -14.50
CA ALA A 241 11.03 -15.79 -15.43
C ALA A 241 9.96 -15.20 -16.38
N GLY A 242 9.38 -14.04 -16.04
CA GLY A 242 8.27 -13.45 -16.79
C GLY A 242 7.02 -14.31 -16.73
N ARG A 243 6.64 -14.78 -15.54
CA ARG A 243 5.56 -15.75 -15.35
C ARG A 243 4.52 -15.28 -14.34
N HIS A 244 3.27 -15.19 -14.79
CA HIS A 244 2.11 -14.87 -13.96
C HIS A 244 1.44 -16.14 -13.42
N ARG A 245 0.92 -16.05 -12.20
CA ARG A 245 -0.02 -17.03 -11.63
C ARG A 245 -1.01 -16.35 -10.68
N VAL A 246 -2.20 -16.94 -10.55
CA VAL A 246 -3.14 -16.63 -9.47
C VAL A 246 -2.75 -17.45 -8.24
N VAL A 247 -2.44 -16.76 -7.15
CA VAL A 247 -2.04 -17.36 -5.86
C VAL A 247 -3.27 -17.70 -5.04
N TRP A 248 -4.23 -16.78 -4.99
CA TRP A 248 -5.51 -16.95 -4.32
C TRP A 248 -6.62 -16.56 -5.28
N ASP A 249 -7.63 -17.44 -5.39
CA ASP A 249 -8.85 -17.18 -6.16
C ASP A 249 -10.05 -17.13 -5.20
N GLY A 250 -10.54 -15.91 -4.96
CA GLY A 250 -11.70 -15.63 -4.11
C GLY A 250 -13.05 -15.82 -4.79
N THR A 251 -13.06 -16.16 -6.09
CA THR A 251 -14.31 -16.44 -6.81
C THR A 251 -15.08 -17.57 -6.14
N ARG A 252 -16.41 -17.59 -6.39
CA ARG A 252 -17.36 -18.48 -5.67
C ARG A 252 -17.41 -18.22 -4.16
N ARG A 253 -17.00 -17.03 -3.72
CA ARG A 253 -17.05 -16.59 -2.32
C ARG A 253 -16.19 -17.47 -1.41
N ARG A 254 -14.99 -17.85 -1.86
CA ARG A 254 -14.00 -18.55 -1.02
C ARG A 254 -13.67 -17.69 0.21
N ARG A 255 -13.37 -18.32 1.34
CA ARG A 255 -13.04 -17.67 2.63
C ARG A 255 -11.85 -18.38 3.29
N PRO A 256 -11.08 -17.70 4.17
CA PRO A 256 -11.09 -16.25 4.47
C PRO A 256 -10.63 -15.42 3.24
N LEU A 257 -10.46 -14.10 3.34
CA LEU A 257 -10.17 -13.16 2.22
C LEU A 257 -11.36 -12.88 1.31
N ALA A 258 -12.20 -11.94 1.75
CA ALA A 258 -13.30 -11.39 0.99
C ALA A 258 -13.26 -9.87 0.98
N GLY A 259 -13.58 -9.26 -0.16
CA GLY A 259 -13.48 -7.81 -0.30
C GLY A 259 -12.06 -7.36 -0.01
N ILE A 260 -11.09 -7.86 -0.78
CA ILE A 260 -9.68 -7.55 -0.57
C ILE A 260 -9.35 -6.15 -1.13
N GLY A 261 -8.47 -5.43 -0.43
CA GLY A 261 -8.08 -4.07 -0.81
C GLY A 261 -6.58 -3.89 -0.99
N ASP A 262 -5.77 -4.35 -0.04
CA ASP A 262 -4.34 -4.05 0.01
C ASP A 262 -3.51 -5.26 0.46
N LEU A 263 -2.19 -5.20 0.31
CA LEU A 263 -1.27 -6.23 0.77
C LEU A 263 0.06 -5.66 1.25
N ALA A 264 0.75 -6.42 2.09
CA ALA A 264 2.15 -6.22 2.44
C ALA A 264 2.89 -7.55 2.41
N VAL A 265 4.17 -7.50 2.04
CA VAL A 265 5.07 -8.64 2.15
C VAL A 265 6.03 -8.38 3.30
N ALA A 266 6.05 -9.27 4.28
CA ALA A 266 6.97 -9.17 5.42
C ALA A 266 8.42 -9.41 4.96
N PRO A 267 9.43 -9.03 5.75
CA PRO A 267 10.83 -9.32 5.43
C PRO A 267 11.13 -10.83 5.23
N SER A 268 10.32 -11.72 5.79
CA SER A 268 10.41 -13.17 5.59
C SER A 268 9.82 -13.69 4.27
N GLY A 269 9.18 -12.83 3.49
CA GLY A 269 8.43 -13.21 2.29
C GLY A 269 6.98 -13.62 2.55
N ASP A 270 6.54 -13.64 3.81
CA ASP A 270 5.13 -13.90 4.15
C ASP A 270 4.22 -12.78 3.63
N VAL A 271 3.15 -13.17 2.92
CA VAL A 271 2.22 -12.23 2.27
C VAL A 271 0.99 -12.05 3.16
N PHE A 272 0.80 -10.82 3.64
CA PHE A 272 -0.37 -10.39 4.40
C PHE A 272 -1.29 -9.58 3.51
N VAL A 273 -2.56 -9.95 3.48
CA VAL A 273 -3.58 -9.31 2.64
C VAL A 273 -4.70 -8.81 3.54
N VAL A 274 -5.19 -7.60 3.27
CA VAL A 274 -6.21 -6.96 4.13
C VAL A 274 -7.53 -6.80 3.40
N GLU A 275 -8.60 -6.92 4.18
CA GLU A 275 -9.97 -6.77 3.70
C GLU A 275 -10.47 -5.33 3.86
N ASP A 276 -11.00 -4.75 2.78
CA ASP A 276 -11.59 -3.42 2.75
C ASP A 276 -13.13 -3.43 2.68
N ARG A 277 -13.74 -4.59 2.38
CA ARG A 277 -15.19 -4.82 2.28
C ARG A 277 -15.63 -6.16 2.89
N GLY A 278 -14.76 -6.76 3.69
CA GLY A 278 -14.94 -8.09 4.28
C GLY A 278 -15.21 -8.07 5.77
N ASP A 279 -14.58 -9.02 6.43
CA ASP A 279 -14.69 -9.33 7.84
C ASP A 279 -13.78 -8.43 8.71
N MET A 280 -13.11 -7.44 8.10
CA MET A 280 -12.11 -6.55 8.70
C MET A 280 -10.87 -7.31 9.19
N GLU A 281 -10.42 -8.28 8.39
CA GLU A 281 -9.28 -9.13 8.70
C GLU A 281 -7.99 -8.68 7.99
N VAL A 282 -6.88 -8.89 8.70
CA VAL A 282 -5.56 -9.11 8.10
C VAL A 282 -5.43 -10.62 7.95
N VAL A 283 -5.10 -11.11 6.76
CA VAL A 283 -5.05 -12.54 6.45
C VAL A 283 -3.67 -12.90 5.92
N LEU A 284 -3.07 -13.95 6.49
CA LEU A 284 -1.79 -14.50 6.04
C LEU A 284 -2.03 -15.54 4.95
N LEU A 285 -1.30 -15.42 3.84
CA LEU A 285 -1.22 -16.45 2.81
C LEU A 285 -0.02 -17.38 3.03
N GLY A 286 -0.17 -18.64 2.63
CA GLY A 286 0.93 -19.59 2.63
C GLY A 286 0.56 -20.93 2.01
N PRO A 287 1.48 -21.91 2.06
CA PRO A 287 1.29 -23.19 1.38
C PRO A 287 0.12 -23.97 1.97
N ALA A 288 -0.67 -24.63 1.13
CA ALA A 288 -1.75 -25.50 1.61
C ALA A 288 -1.20 -26.62 2.51
N ALA A 289 -1.91 -26.89 3.61
CA ALA A 289 -1.49 -27.86 4.62
C ALA A 289 -1.45 -29.31 4.13
N ASP A 290 -2.08 -29.61 3.00
CA ASP A 290 -2.08 -30.93 2.37
C ASP A 290 -0.81 -31.21 1.52
N GLY A 291 0.12 -30.26 1.47
CA GLY A 291 1.34 -30.36 0.65
C GLY A 291 1.06 -30.26 -0.86
N GLY A 292 -0.17 -29.93 -1.26
CA GLY A 292 -0.52 -29.66 -2.65
C GLY A 292 0.03 -28.32 -3.14
N ALA A 293 -0.03 -28.10 -4.46
CA ALA A 293 0.39 -26.84 -5.10
C ALA A 293 -0.55 -25.63 -4.82
N GLY A 294 -1.48 -25.76 -3.86
CA GLY A 294 -2.46 -24.75 -3.53
C GLY A 294 -1.97 -23.76 -2.47
N THR A 295 -2.65 -22.62 -2.38
CA THR A 295 -2.46 -21.62 -1.32
C THR A 295 -3.58 -21.72 -0.30
N ALA A 296 -3.23 -21.76 0.97
CA ALA A 296 -4.15 -21.58 2.10
C ALA A 296 -4.07 -20.15 2.63
N ALA A 297 -5.14 -19.72 3.29
CA ALA A 297 -5.28 -18.40 3.88
C ALA A 297 -5.75 -18.56 5.33
N TRP A 298 -5.14 -17.83 6.25
CA TRP A 298 -5.44 -17.88 7.69
C TRP A 298 -5.67 -16.48 8.23
N PRO A 299 -6.79 -16.20 8.91
CA PRO A 299 -6.98 -14.93 9.59
C PRO A 299 -5.83 -14.74 10.59
N PHE A 300 -5.11 -13.64 10.45
CA PHE A 300 -4.00 -13.28 11.32
C PHE A 300 -4.50 -12.42 12.48
N CYS A 301 -5.22 -11.34 12.18
CA CYS A 301 -5.94 -10.54 13.16
C CYS A 301 -7.19 -9.92 12.55
N ARG A 302 -8.08 -9.41 13.41
CA ARG A 302 -9.36 -8.84 13.02
C ARG A 302 -9.66 -7.61 13.85
N LEU A 303 -10.15 -6.55 13.20
CA LEU A 303 -10.69 -5.38 13.90
C LEU A 303 -12.16 -5.66 14.24
N VAL A 304 -12.50 -5.70 15.52
CA VAL A 304 -13.79 -6.20 16.02
C VAL A 304 -14.61 -5.13 16.74
N GLY A 305 -15.93 -5.22 16.62
CA GLY A 305 -16.89 -4.34 17.29
C GLY A 305 -17.41 -3.20 16.41
N ASP A 306 -18.47 -2.55 16.89
CA ASP A 306 -19.23 -1.56 16.10
C ASP A 306 -18.44 -0.30 15.75
N GLY A 307 -17.35 -0.03 16.46
CA GLY A 307 -16.43 1.07 16.15
C GLY A 307 -15.72 0.93 14.80
N HIS A 308 -15.76 -0.24 14.17
CA HIS A 308 -15.15 -0.49 12.87
C HIS A 308 -16.18 -0.64 11.73
N ARG A 309 -17.48 -0.44 12.03
CA ARG A 309 -18.54 -0.52 11.02
C ARG A 309 -18.31 0.56 9.95
N LEU A 310 -18.54 0.22 8.68
CA LEU A 310 -18.31 1.11 7.53
C LEU A 310 -16.83 1.50 7.30
N SER A 311 -15.90 0.85 8.00
CA SER A 311 -14.46 1.01 7.79
C SER A 311 -13.93 -0.02 6.79
N ALA A 312 -12.67 0.17 6.41
CA ALA A 312 -11.81 -0.77 5.73
C ALA A 312 -10.54 -1.02 6.57
N VAL A 313 -9.92 -2.18 6.44
CA VAL A 313 -8.55 -2.41 6.92
C VAL A 313 -7.59 -1.91 5.84
N THR A 314 -6.71 -0.96 6.18
CA THR A 314 -5.91 -0.23 5.19
C THR A 314 -4.44 -0.10 5.57
N GLY A 315 -3.60 -0.07 4.53
CA GLY A 315 -2.16 0.12 4.62
C GLY A 315 -1.49 -0.80 5.65
N PRO A 316 -1.47 -2.13 5.44
CA PRO A 316 -0.54 -2.96 6.18
C PRO A 316 0.89 -2.55 5.80
N CYS A 317 1.77 -2.36 6.77
CA CYS A 317 3.21 -2.25 6.52
C CYS A 317 3.99 -2.75 7.74
N PHE A 318 5.27 -3.02 7.55
CA PHE A 318 6.17 -3.41 8.64
C PHE A 318 7.13 -2.29 8.98
N ASP A 319 7.58 -2.23 10.23
CA ASP A 319 8.77 -1.46 10.57
C ASP A 319 10.02 -2.07 9.90
N PRO A 320 11.15 -1.33 9.81
CA PRO A 320 12.34 -1.84 9.13
C PRO A 320 12.90 -3.14 9.71
N SER A 321 12.65 -3.44 11.01
CA SER A 321 13.08 -4.69 11.63
C SER A 321 12.15 -5.87 11.34
N GLY A 322 10.92 -5.62 10.86
CA GLY A 322 9.88 -6.63 10.68
C GLY A 322 9.23 -7.14 11.97
N SER A 323 9.51 -6.51 13.12
CA SER A 323 9.00 -6.92 14.43
C SER A 323 7.63 -6.32 14.77
N ARG A 324 7.21 -5.30 14.02
CA ARG A 324 5.97 -4.55 14.18
C ARG A 324 5.27 -4.42 12.83
N MET A 325 3.96 -4.65 12.83
CA MET A 325 3.08 -4.32 11.71
C MET A 325 2.24 -3.10 12.07
N TYR A 326 2.12 -2.16 11.15
CA TYR A 326 1.15 -1.07 11.21
C TYR A 326 -0.02 -1.37 10.30
N VAL A 327 -1.23 -1.07 10.75
CA VAL A 327 -2.46 -1.23 9.98
C VAL A 327 -3.51 -0.24 10.48
N SER A 328 -4.41 0.21 9.63
CA SER A 328 -5.46 1.15 10.02
C SER A 328 -6.85 0.57 9.90
N SER A 329 -7.74 1.05 10.76
CA SER A 329 -9.17 1.14 10.47
C SER A 329 -9.40 2.48 9.79
N LEU A 330 -9.56 2.50 8.47
CA LEU A 330 -9.71 3.74 7.68
C LEU A 330 -10.74 4.69 8.29
N ARG A 331 -11.90 4.17 8.67
CA ARG A 331 -12.99 4.92 9.29
C ARG A 331 -13.31 4.35 10.67
N GLY A 332 -12.27 3.95 11.42
CA GLY A 332 -12.44 3.54 12.81
C GLY A 332 -12.99 4.68 13.67
N ARG A 333 -13.83 4.34 14.64
CA ARG A 333 -14.39 5.29 15.59
C ARG A 333 -13.30 5.82 16.53
N GLY A 334 -13.25 7.14 16.71
CA GLY A 334 -12.39 7.84 17.65
C GLY A 334 -13.14 8.85 18.52
N GLU A 335 -12.37 9.68 19.23
CA GLU A 335 -12.86 10.64 20.22
C GLU A 335 -13.28 11.98 19.61
N ALA A 336 -12.69 12.38 18.49
CA ALA A 336 -13.07 13.60 17.76
C ALA A 336 -14.31 13.39 16.88
N LEU A 337 -14.97 14.48 16.50
CA LEU A 337 -15.93 14.47 15.40
C LEU A 337 -15.20 14.71 14.07
N VAL A 338 -15.67 14.07 13.01
CA VAL A 338 -15.16 14.25 11.63
C VAL A 338 -15.17 15.73 11.24
N ARG A 339 -16.25 16.46 11.54
CA ARG A 339 -16.39 17.89 11.25
C ARG A 339 -15.42 18.80 12.02
N ASP A 340 -14.92 18.34 13.16
CA ASP A 340 -13.95 19.13 13.94
C ASP A 340 -12.56 19.08 13.29
N VAL A 341 -12.31 18.07 12.43
CA VAL A 341 -11.06 17.91 11.67
C VAL A 341 -11.22 18.43 10.24
N VAL A 342 -12.31 18.08 9.56
CA VAL A 342 -12.65 18.57 8.22
C VAL A 342 -14.07 19.15 8.25
N PRO A 343 -14.22 20.48 8.41
CA PRO A 343 -15.53 21.13 8.62
C PRO A 343 -16.56 20.88 7.51
N GLU A 344 -16.10 20.59 6.29
CA GLU A 344 -16.97 20.29 5.16
C GLU A 344 -17.64 18.90 5.26
N LEU A 345 -17.10 17.98 6.07
CA LEU A 345 -17.64 16.65 6.31
C LEU A 345 -18.39 16.60 7.65
N ASP A 346 -19.68 16.90 7.65
CA ASP A 346 -20.54 16.77 8.83
C ASP A 346 -21.44 15.53 8.75
N TRP A 347 -21.12 14.51 9.53
CA TRP A 347 -21.91 13.28 9.67
C TRP A 347 -22.72 13.26 10.98
N GLY A 348 -22.89 14.41 11.64
CA GLY A 348 -23.62 14.58 12.88
C GLY A 348 -22.80 14.24 14.14
N ASP A 349 -23.47 14.23 15.29
CA ASP A 349 -22.85 14.05 16.62
C ASP A 349 -22.86 12.59 17.10
N GLY A 350 -23.51 11.72 16.31
CA GLY A 350 -23.73 10.32 16.60
C GLY A 350 -22.48 9.45 16.41
N ALA A 351 -22.68 8.13 16.37
CA ALA A 351 -21.59 7.19 16.13
C ALA A 351 -20.94 7.42 14.76
N GLU A 352 -21.74 7.73 13.74
CA GLU A 352 -21.32 8.04 12.38
C GLU A 352 -20.33 9.21 12.34
N GLY A 353 -20.64 10.28 13.06
CA GLY A 353 -19.81 11.48 13.20
C GLY A 353 -18.43 11.27 13.80
N ARG A 354 -18.17 10.10 14.39
CA ARG A 354 -16.95 9.78 15.11
C ARG A 354 -16.03 8.81 14.36
N HIS A 355 -16.38 8.41 13.14
CA HIS A 355 -15.54 7.54 12.32
C HIS A 355 -14.38 8.32 11.70
N VAL A 356 -13.41 8.73 12.53
CA VAL A 356 -12.28 9.58 12.15
C VAL A 356 -11.09 8.81 11.57
N GLY A 357 -11.02 7.51 11.85
CA GLY A 357 -9.93 6.65 11.45
C GLY A 357 -8.88 6.45 12.55
N VAL A 358 -8.33 5.23 12.63
CA VAL A 358 -7.37 4.84 13.68
C VAL A 358 -6.26 4.00 13.09
N THR A 359 -5.01 4.30 13.46
CA THR A 359 -3.83 3.50 13.12
C THR A 359 -3.40 2.67 14.33
N TYR A 360 -3.23 1.36 14.12
CA TYR A 360 -2.78 0.40 15.11
C TYR A 360 -1.35 -0.06 14.81
N GLU A 361 -0.67 -0.49 15.87
CA GLU A 361 0.55 -1.27 15.80
C GLU A 361 0.25 -2.65 16.38
N VAL A 362 0.69 -3.68 15.67
CA VAL A 362 0.65 -5.08 16.10
C VAL A 362 2.09 -5.53 16.30
N THR A 363 2.45 -5.91 17.52
CA THR A 363 3.77 -6.46 17.82
C THR A 363 3.76 -7.97 17.54
N GLY A 364 4.86 -8.46 16.97
CA GLY A 364 5.06 -9.88 16.67
C GLY A 364 5.08 -10.81 17.89
N PRO A 365 5.38 -12.10 17.68
CA PRO A 365 6.24 -12.57 16.60
C PRO A 365 5.55 -12.66 15.24
N PHE A 366 6.18 -12.07 14.23
CA PHE A 366 5.98 -12.42 12.82
C PHE A 366 7.05 -13.45 12.44
N ARG A 367 6.83 -14.23 11.38
CA ARG A 367 7.91 -15.08 10.86
C ARG A 367 9.04 -14.16 10.41
N MET A 368 10.22 -14.34 11.00
CA MET A 368 11.45 -13.67 10.57
C MET A 368 12.16 -14.56 9.55
N PRO A 369 12.99 -14.00 8.64
CA PRO A 369 13.86 -14.81 7.79
C PRO A 369 14.66 -15.80 8.67
N GLU A 370 14.78 -17.06 8.25
CA GLU A 370 15.78 -17.93 8.86
C GLU A 370 17.13 -17.26 8.67
N ALA A 371 17.79 -16.90 9.78
CA ALA A 371 19.15 -16.41 9.72
C ALA A 371 19.96 -17.46 8.97
N ALA A 372 20.55 -17.09 7.82
CA ALA A 372 21.43 -17.96 7.06
C ALA A 372 22.45 -18.53 8.04
N THR A 373 22.30 -19.81 8.40
CA THR A 373 23.16 -20.47 9.36
C THR A 373 24.52 -20.63 8.69
N GLY A 374 25.39 -19.64 8.90
CA GLY A 374 26.81 -19.74 8.62
C GLY A 374 27.33 -21.00 9.30
N GLY A 375 27.93 -21.89 8.49
CA GLY A 375 28.31 -23.23 8.89
C GLY A 375 29.13 -23.24 10.18
N ASN A 376 28.58 -23.91 11.20
CA ASN A 376 29.32 -24.21 12.42
C ASN A 376 30.37 -25.28 12.11
N GLY A 377 31.62 -24.89 12.30
CA GLY A 377 32.76 -25.79 12.38
C GLY A 377 32.51 -26.88 13.42
N SER A 378 32.87 -28.09 13.03
CA SER A 378 32.98 -29.25 13.89
C SER A 378 34.03 -28.99 14.99
N THR A 379 33.58 -28.89 16.23
CA THR A 379 34.41 -29.19 17.41
C THR A 379 33.69 -30.22 18.28
N VAL A 380 34.15 -31.46 18.17
CA VAL A 380 33.78 -32.57 19.05
C VAL A 380 34.52 -32.38 20.39
N PRO A 381 33.86 -32.47 21.56
CA PRO A 381 34.58 -32.58 22.82
C PRO A 381 35.03 -34.03 23.03
N ALA A 382 36.35 -34.22 23.23
CA ALA A 382 36.92 -35.49 23.65
C ALA A 382 36.46 -35.83 25.07
N THR A 383 35.92 -37.04 25.22
CA THR A 383 35.56 -37.64 26.51
C THR A 383 36.80 -38.27 27.13
N THR A 384 37.18 -37.84 28.33
CA THR A 384 38.15 -38.55 29.17
C THR A 384 37.43 -39.20 30.34
N THR A 385 37.64 -40.50 30.54
CA THR A 385 37.57 -41.14 31.85
C THR A 385 38.34 -42.47 31.83
N SER A 386 39.07 -42.69 32.93
CA SER A 386 39.96 -43.81 33.31
C SER A 386 41.29 -43.96 32.57
#